data_AF-A0A0C1QPD4-F1
#
_entry.id   AF-A0A0C1QPD4-F1
#
_cell.length_a   1.000
_cell.length_b   1.000
_cell.length_c   1.000
_cell.angle_alpha   90.00
_cell.angle_beta   90.00
_cell.angle_gamma   90.00
#
_symmetry.space_group_name_H-M   'P 1'
#
loop_
_entity.id
_entity.type
_entity.pdbx_description
1 polymer ?
#
loop_
_entity_poly.entity_id
_entity_poly.type
_entity_poly.pdbx_seq_one_letter_code
_entity_poly.pdbx_strand_id
1 'polypeptide(L)'
;MRITILFGGIPLFEVIAALLEDGIVVLETSRVHAKEIVKNISEALEIDPEPEEGPSLIHLATEVPDRGWSDFVMYSKKYEYKPDFTQQLVVKAVLEWVQADCPDKFITNV
;
A
#
# COMPACT_ATOMS: atom_id res chain seq x y z
N MET A 1 -4.18 -6.11 -12.26
CA MET A 1 -3.00 -5.71 -11.50
C MET A 1 -3.04 -6.39 -10.15
N ARG A 2 -1.92 -6.98 -9.70
CA ARG A 2 -1.88 -7.63 -8.39
C ARG A 2 -1.74 -6.57 -7.30
N ILE A 3 -2.56 -6.65 -6.26
CA ILE A 3 -2.48 -5.79 -5.06
C ILE A 3 -2.49 -6.68 -3.83
N THR A 4 -1.51 -6.46 -2.96
CA THR A 4 -1.43 -7.08 -1.64
C THR A 4 -2.03 -6.13 -0.60
N ILE A 5 -2.88 -6.65 0.28
CA ILE A 5 -3.49 -5.97 1.42
C ILE A 5 -2.99 -6.64 2.69
N LEU A 6 -2.50 -5.84 3.63
CA LEU A 6 -1.98 -6.29 4.93
C LEU A 6 -2.77 -5.59 6.04
N PHE A 7 -3.28 -6.35 7.00
CA PHE A 7 -4.15 -5.88 8.06
C PHE A 7 -3.54 -6.14 9.46
N GLY A 8 -3.74 -5.19 10.37
CA GLY A 8 -3.40 -5.35 11.79
C GLY A 8 -1.89 -5.27 12.07
N GLY A 9 -1.31 -6.38 12.54
CA GLY A 9 0.10 -6.48 12.93
C GLY A 9 1.02 -6.66 11.72
N ILE A 10 1.15 -5.62 10.89
CA ILE A 10 1.81 -5.69 9.58
C ILE A 10 3.34 -5.81 9.72
N PRO A 11 3.96 -6.94 9.30
CA PRO A 11 5.42 -7.09 9.34
C PRO A 11 6.10 -6.32 8.19
N LEU A 12 7.17 -5.58 8.50
CA LEU A 12 7.91 -4.77 7.51
C LEU A 12 8.37 -5.56 6.28
N PHE A 13 8.85 -6.80 6.46
CA PHE A 13 9.34 -7.62 5.34
C PHE A 13 8.23 -7.99 4.35
N GLU A 14 6.97 -8.08 4.79
CA GLU A 14 5.84 -8.36 3.90
C GLU A 14 5.49 -7.15 3.04
N VAL A 15 5.57 -5.95 3.62
CA VAL A 15 5.35 -4.70 2.90
C VAL A 15 6.45 -4.51 1.84
N ILE A 16 7.71 -4.75 2.21
CA ILE A 16 8.84 -4.68 1.27
C ILE A 16 8.66 -5.69 0.13
N ALA A 17 8.32 -6.94 0.46
CA ALA A 17 8.09 -7.97 -0.56
C ALA A 17 6.98 -7.55 -1.54
N ALA A 18 5.84 -7.05 -1.04
CA ALA A 18 4.75 -6.57 -1.87
C ALA A 18 5.15 -5.37 -2.74
N LEU A 19 5.90 -4.40 -2.20
CA LEU A 19 6.37 -3.25 -2.98
C LEU A 19 7.37 -3.63 -4.08
N LEU A 20 8.25 -4.61 -3.83
CA LEU A 20 9.22 -5.07 -4.81
C LEU A 20 8.60 -5.97 -5.89
N GLU A 21 7.58 -6.76 -5.53
CA GLU A 21 6.86 -7.67 -6.43
C GLU A 21 5.77 -6.93 -7.23
N ASP A 22 4.85 -6.27 -6.54
CA ASP A 22 3.60 -5.72 -7.10
C ASP A 22 3.66 -4.20 -7.33
N GLY A 23 4.59 -3.49 -6.68
CA GLY A 23 4.76 -2.03 -6.79
C GLY A 23 3.75 -1.20 -5.99
N ILE A 24 2.71 -1.82 -5.42
CA ILE A 24 1.72 -1.20 -4.55
C ILE A 24 1.28 -2.16 -3.45
N VAL A 25 0.98 -1.63 -2.27
CA VAL A 25 0.46 -2.38 -1.13
C VAL A 25 -0.53 -1.52 -0.34
N VAL A 26 -1.61 -2.12 0.15
CA VAL A 26 -2.58 -1.48 1.04
C VAL A 26 -2.25 -1.86 2.49
N LEU A 27 -2.26 -0.86 3.37
CA LEU A 27 -1.98 -0.99 4.80
C LEU A 27 -3.27 -0.72 5.58
N GLU A 28 -4.01 -1.78 5.91
CA GLU A 28 -5.20 -1.70 6.75
C GLU A 28 -4.79 -1.66 8.23
N THR A 29 -4.44 -0.48 8.69
CA THR A 29 -3.99 -0.21 10.07
C THR A 29 -4.33 1.23 10.46
N SER A 30 -3.97 1.66 11.67
CA SER A 30 -4.08 3.06 12.05
C SER A 30 -3.17 3.93 11.16
N ARG A 31 -3.60 5.17 10.89
CA ARG A 31 -2.81 6.15 10.11
C ARG A 31 -1.41 6.37 10.69
N VAL A 32 -1.29 6.34 12.02
CA VAL A 32 0.00 6.49 12.72
C VAL A 32 0.91 5.30 12.41
N HIS A 33 0.38 4.08 12.54
CA HIS A 33 1.14 2.87 12.25
C HIS A 33 1.52 2.77 10.76
N ALA A 34 0.63 3.16 9.83
CA ALA A 34 0.96 3.20 8.40
C ALA A 34 2.15 4.14 8.10
N LYS A 35 2.17 5.33 8.72
CA LYS A 35 3.29 6.28 8.58
C LYS A 35 4.61 5.74 9.16
N GLU A 36 4.54 5.07 10.32
CA GLU A 36 5.70 4.42 10.93
C GLU A 36 6.26 3.31 10.02
N ILE A 37 5.39 2.49 9.44
CA ILE A 37 5.77 1.47 8.47
C ILE A 37 6.49 2.10 7.27
N VAL A 38 5.91 3.14 6.67
CA VAL A 38 6.50 3.82 5.50
C VAL A 38 7.89 4.37 5.83
N LYS A 39 8.04 5.04 6.99
CA LYS A 39 9.33 5.56 7.45
C LYS A 39 10.37 4.45 7.57
N ASN A 40 10.02 3.35 8.26
CA ASN A 40 10.92 2.23 8.46
C ASN A 40 11.31 1.54 7.14
N ILE A 41 10.41 1.50 6.15
CA ILE A 41 10.71 0.96 4.82
C ILE A 41 11.65 1.89 4.06
N SER A 42 11.42 3.21 4.09
CA SER A 42 12.33 4.18 3.48
C SER A 42 13.74 4.02 4.03
N GLU A 43 13.88 3.90 5.35
CA GLU A 43 15.18 3.65 6.00
C GLU A 43 15.79 2.30 5.58
N ALA A 44 15.00 1.22 5.59
CA ALA A 44 15.48 -0.13 5.25
C ALA A 44 15.90 -0.27 3.77
N LEU A 45 15.29 0.51 2.87
CA LEU A 45 15.59 0.50 1.44
C LEU A 45 16.54 1.63 1.01
N GLU A 46 17.04 2.43 1.97
CA GLU A 46 17.87 3.60 1.71
C GLU A 46 17.22 4.57 0.69
N ILE A 47 15.90 4.71 0.75
CA ILE A 47 15.11 5.59 -0.12
C ILE A 47 14.99 6.96 0.55
N ASP A 48 15.44 7.99 -0.15
CA ASP A 48 15.25 9.37 0.26
C ASP A 48 13.74 9.69 0.35
N PRO A 49 13.24 10.23 1.47
CA PRO A 49 11.85 10.66 1.59
C PRO A 49 11.50 11.86 0.68
N GLU A 50 12.49 12.66 0.26
CA GLU A 50 12.29 13.82 -0.62
C GLU A 50 13.24 13.74 -1.83
N PRO A 51 13.11 12.72 -2.69
CA PRO A 51 14.06 12.51 -3.77
C PRO A 51 13.87 13.58 -4.85
N GLU A 52 14.93 14.35 -5.12
CA GLU A 52 15.01 15.20 -6.32
C GLU A 52 15.06 14.34 -7.60
N GLU A 53 15.78 13.22 -7.53
CA GLU A 53 15.87 12.20 -8.57
C GLU A 53 15.89 10.79 -7.96
N GLY A 54 15.39 9.80 -8.71
CA GLY A 54 15.47 8.39 -8.32
C GLY A 54 14.16 7.80 -7.78
N PRO A 55 14.22 6.55 -7.27
CA PRO A 55 13.04 5.83 -6.80
C PRO A 55 12.56 6.40 -5.47
N SER A 56 11.24 6.37 -5.27
CA SER A 56 10.55 6.99 -4.15
C SER A 56 9.41 6.11 -3.64
N LEU A 57 9.05 6.29 -2.38
CA LEU A 57 7.84 5.72 -1.80
C LEU A 57 6.76 6.80 -1.73
N ILE A 58 5.60 6.51 -2.30
CA ILE A 58 4.46 7.42 -2.31
C ILE A 58 3.40 6.83 -1.39
N HIS A 59 3.15 7.48 -0.26
CA HIS A 59 2.13 7.09 0.72
C HIS A 59 0.90 7.99 0.58
N LEU A 60 -0.25 7.39 0.29
CA LEU A 60 -1.52 8.07 0.09
C LEU A 60 -2.66 7.35 0.81
N ALA A 61 -3.82 7.99 0.78
CA ALA A 61 -5.07 7.47 1.32
C ALA A 61 -6.17 7.57 0.27
N THR A 62 -7.10 6.62 0.29
CA THR A 62 -8.34 6.72 -0.49
C THR A 62 -9.54 6.37 0.38
N GLU A 63 -10.69 6.97 0.08
CA GLU A 63 -11.95 6.66 0.74
C GLU A 63 -12.58 5.44 0.09
N VAL A 64 -12.89 4.43 0.90
CA VAL A 64 -13.57 3.20 0.51
C VAL A 64 -15.01 3.28 1.01
N PRO A 65 -16.01 3.13 0.13
CA PRO A 65 -17.43 3.17 0.51
C PRO A 65 -17.74 2.24 1.68
N ASP A 66 -18.53 2.73 2.64
CA ASP A 66 -19.00 2.00 3.83
C ASP A 66 -17.91 1.44 4.78
N ARG A 67 -16.63 1.71 4.49
CA ARG A 67 -15.48 1.21 5.25
C ARG A 67 -14.61 2.32 5.84
N GLY A 68 -14.56 3.47 5.18
CA GLY A 68 -13.75 4.63 5.58
C GLY A 68 -12.46 4.75 4.77
N TRP A 69 -11.42 5.35 5.36
CA TRP A 69 -10.16 5.59 4.66
C TRP A 69 -9.19 4.41 4.75
N SER A 70 -8.58 4.06 3.63
CA SER A 70 -7.52 3.05 3.52
C SER A 70 -6.20 3.69 3.11
N ASP A 71 -5.11 3.34 3.80
CA ASP A 71 -3.75 3.75 3.47
C ASP A 71 -3.15 2.81 2.42
N PHE A 72 -2.42 3.36 1.45
CA PHE A 72 -1.65 2.56 0.49
C PHE A 72 -0.31 3.21 0.17
N VAL A 73 0.66 2.36 -0.17
CA VAL A 73 2.04 2.76 -0.47
C VAL A 73 2.40 2.25 -1.85
N MET A 74 3.04 3.09 -2.65
CA MET A 74 3.54 2.74 -3.97
C MET A 74 5.04 2.92 -4.03
N TYR A 75 5.69 2.05 -4.79
CA TYR A 75 7.12 2.18 -5.10
C TYR A 75 7.29 2.64 -6.55
N SER A 76 7.74 3.88 -6.74
CA SER A 76 7.76 4.53 -8.07
C SER A 76 8.66 3.84 -9.10
N LYS A 77 9.63 3.04 -8.65
CA LYS A 77 10.45 2.18 -9.53
C LYS A 77 9.65 1.06 -10.20
N LYS A 78 8.55 0.63 -9.58
CA LYS A 78 7.74 -0.52 -10.00
C LYS A 78 6.35 -0.13 -10.48
N TYR A 79 5.82 0.97 -9.97
CA TYR A 79 4.48 1.43 -10.28
C TYR A 79 4.48 2.91 -10.65
N GLU A 80 3.97 3.20 -11.85
CA GLU A 80 3.71 4.55 -12.32
C GLU A 80 2.38 5.03 -11.72
N TYR A 81 2.44 6.01 -10.82
CA TYR A 81 1.25 6.52 -10.15
C TYR A 81 0.32 7.27 -11.14
N LYS A 82 -0.90 6.74 -11.28
CA LYS A 82 -2.00 7.36 -12.05
C LYS A 82 -3.16 7.63 -11.09
N PRO A 83 -3.39 8.87 -10.62
CA PRO A 83 -4.25 9.16 -9.48
C PRO A 83 -5.61 8.45 -9.49
N ASP A 84 -6.47 8.78 -10.46
CA ASP A 84 -7.84 8.26 -10.52
C ASP A 84 -7.88 6.74 -10.69
N PHE A 85 -7.00 6.22 -11.55
CA PHE A 85 -6.93 4.79 -11.81
C PHE A 85 -6.42 4.00 -10.59
N THR A 86 -5.39 4.50 -9.91
CA THR A 86 -4.80 3.86 -8.74
C THR A 86 -5.80 3.81 -7.59
N GLN A 87 -6.50 4.91 -7.34
CA GLN A 87 -7.53 4.96 -6.30
C GLN A 87 -8.66 3.96 -6.60
N GLN A 88 -9.12 3.87 -7.86
CA GLN A 88 -10.12 2.87 -8.25
C GLN A 88 -9.65 1.43 -8.01
N LEU A 89 -8.39 1.12 -8.34
CA LEU A 89 -7.81 -0.21 -8.09
C LEU A 89 -7.73 -0.54 -6.59
N VAL A 90 -7.26 0.41 -5.77
CA VAL A 90 -7.18 0.25 -4.31
C VAL A 90 -8.58 0.04 -3.71
N VAL A 91 -9.55 0.87 -4.09
CA VAL A 91 -10.94 0.72 -3.63
C VAL A 91 -11.50 -0.65 -3.99
N LYS A 92 -11.34 -1.09 -5.25
CA LYS A 92 -11.78 -2.40 -5.69
C LYS A 92 -11.11 -3.53 -4.89
N ALA A 93 -9.80 -3.45 -4.67
CA ALA A 93 -9.06 -4.46 -3.92
C ALA A 93 -9.52 -4.55 -2.46
N VAL A 94 -9.74 -3.41 -1.80
CA VAL A 94 -10.23 -3.37 -0.41
C VAL A 94 -11.65 -3.94 -0.32
N LEU A 95 -12.53 -3.64 -1.28
CA LEU A 95 -13.87 -4.23 -1.32
C LEU A 95 -13.84 -5.75 -1.48
N GLU A 96 -12.94 -6.29 -2.32
CA GLU A 96 -12.76 -7.73 -2.46
C GLU A 96 -12.20 -8.38 -1.17
N TRP A 97 -11.28 -7.69 -0.48
CA TRP A 97 -10.78 -8.12 0.84
C TRP A 97 -11.88 -8.15 1.91
N VAL A 98 -12.76 -7.15 1.93
CA VAL A 98 -13.93 -7.11 2.82
C VAL A 98 -14.88 -8.27 2.53
N GLN A 99 -15.13 -8.58 1.25
CA GLN A 99 -15.94 -9.74 0.86
C GLN A 99 -15.31 -11.07 1.27
N ALA A 100 -13.99 -11.11 1.44
CA ALA A 100 -13.25 -12.27 1.91
C ALA A 100 -13.16 -12.38 3.44
N ASP A 101 -13.98 -11.62 4.19
CA ASP A 101 -14.01 -11.61 5.66
C ASP A 101 -12.73 -11.05 6.32
N CYS A 102 -12.08 -10.11 5.63
CA CYS A 102 -10.97 -9.30 6.15
C CYS A 102 -9.77 -10.09 6.72
N PRO A 103 -9.18 -11.06 6.00
CA PRO A 103 -8.02 -11.80 6.49
C PRO A 103 -6.80 -10.88 6.69
N ASP A 104 -5.90 -11.25 7.60
CA ASP A 104 -4.69 -10.47 7.92
C ASP A 104 -3.80 -10.18 6.69
N LYS A 105 -3.84 -11.08 5.70
CA LYS A 105 -3.16 -10.95 4.42
C LYS A 105 -4.10 -11.37 3.30
N PHE A 106 -4.20 -10.53 2.28
CA PHE A 106 -5.00 -10.80 1.10
C PHE A 106 -4.30 -10.33 -0.16
N ILE A 107 -4.42 -11.13 -1.21
CA ILE A 107 -3.82 -10.82 -2.50
C ILE A 107 -4.92 -10.96 -3.54
N THR A 108 -5.10 -9.93 -4.35
CA THR A 108 -6.08 -9.97 -5.44
C THR A 108 -5.53 -9.38 -6.74
N ASN A 109 -6.21 -9.72 -7.85
CA ASN A 109 -5.95 -9.17 -9.17
C ASN A 109 -7.12 -8.27 -9.59
N VAL A 110 -6.89 -6.96 -9.56
CA VAL A 110 -7.88 -5.93 -9.89
C VAL A 110 -7.73 -5.29 -11.25
#